data_AF-A0A7Y5W6G2-F1
#
_entry.id   AF-A0A7Y5W6G2-F1
#
_cell.length_a   1.000
_cell.length_b   1.000
_cell.length_c   1.000
_cell.angle_alpha   90.00
_cell.angle_beta   90.00
_cell.angle_gamma   90.00
#
_symmetry.space_group_name_H-M   'P 1'
#
loop_
_entity.id
_entity.type
_entity.pdbx_description
1 polymer ?
#
loop_
_entity_poly.entity_id
_entity_poly.type
_entity_poly.pdbx_seq_one_letter_code
_entity_poly.pdbx_strand_id
1 'polypeptide(L)'
;MNTTATGHPHAAAAETAAEMIRRQMDTTILTRGRVVIIGLGGIGLFVARAVLTFLAGLRQALPADQEVTVLLCDGDVFEPGNSYRMDIPDFINKAEAVAGEFLQRNDSLGLNLRCAVEYVNDTNVDQIVKEGDLVLLCCDNHATRGLIGAHCSGGKLRNVVLISGGNDGVDEGQRGSYANVQVYVRAEGADLTAPLDRFHPEIAHPEDHRPDELGCDELVAAGVPQLIFTNLAAASAMCNALARLLMPPAGQRMYDEVALDVIEAVSQPHWISGPQEC
;
A
#
# COMPACT_ATOMS: atom_id res chain seq x y z
N MET A 1 -51.66 -12.69 -42.95
CA MET A 1 -50.35 -12.05 -42.72
C MET A 1 -50.07 -12.14 -41.23
N ASN A 2 -49.22 -13.09 -40.82
CA ASN A 2 -48.72 -13.19 -39.45
C ASN A 2 -47.20 -13.37 -39.58
N THR A 3 -46.47 -12.30 -39.30
CA THR A 3 -45.00 -12.29 -39.23
C THR A 3 -44.60 -12.68 -37.81
N THR A 4 -44.13 -13.91 -37.65
CA THR A 4 -43.46 -14.39 -36.44
C THR A 4 -42.07 -13.75 -36.37
N ALA A 5 -41.89 -12.79 -35.46
CA ALA A 5 -40.58 -12.27 -35.11
C ALA A 5 -39.84 -13.33 -34.29
N THR A 6 -38.90 -14.02 -34.93
CA THR A 6 -37.92 -14.87 -34.27
C THR A 6 -36.96 -13.99 -33.48
N GLY A 7 -37.07 -14.01 -32.15
CA GLY A 7 -36.09 -13.39 -31.26
C GLY A 7 -34.73 -14.04 -31.47
N HIS A 8 -33.74 -13.24 -31.87
CA HIS A 8 -32.35 -13.66 -31.83
C HIS A 8 -31.94 -13.95 -30.38
N PRO A 9 -31.27 -15.06 -30.10
CA PRO A 9 -30.67 -15.28 -28.79
C PRO A 9 -29.66 -14.17 -28.54
N HIS A 10 -29.84 -13.42 -27.45
CA HIS A 10 -28.80 -12.54 -26.92
C HIS A 10 -27.57 -13.41 -26.67
N ALA A 11 -26.54 -13.25 -27.49
CA ALA A 11 -25.23 -13.83 -27.22
C ALA A 11 -24.81 -13.34 -25.83
N ALA A 12 -24.47 -14.27 -24.94
CA ALA A 12 -23.88 -13.91 -23.64
C ALA A 12 -22.68 -12.99 -23.91
N ALA A 13 -22.65 -11.83 -23.24
CA ALA A 13 -21.54 -10.89 -23.38
C ALA A 13 -20.22 -11.64 -23.10
N ALA A 14 -19.21 -11.43 -23.95
CA ALA A 14 -17.91 -12.02 -23.74
C ALA A 14 -17.33 -11.53 -22.41
N GLU A 15 -16.80 -12.46 -21.62
CA GLU A 15 -16.16 -12.15 -20.34
C GLU A 15 -15.01 -11.15 -20.55
N THR A 16 -14.98 -10.11 -19.73
CA THR A 16 -13.95 -9.08 -19.75
C THR A 16 -12.65 -9.58 -19.12
N ALA A 17 -11.50 -8.99 -19.48
CA ALA A 17 -10.23 -9.32 -18.86
C ALA A 17 -10.24 -9.11 -17.33
N ALA A 18 -10.97 -8.10 -16.84
CA ALA A 18 -11.14 -7.82 -15.43
C ALA A 18 -11.87 -8.96 -14.70
N GLU A 19 -12.93 -9.51 -15.29
CA GLU A 19 -13.67 -10.65 -14.74
C GLU A 19 -12.81 -11.93 -14.71
N MET A 20 -12.02 -12.18 -15.77
CA MET A 20 -11.08 -13.30 -15.83
C MET A 20 -10.03 -13.22 -14.69
N ILE A 21 -9.46 -12.03 -14.48
CA ILE A 21 -8.46 -11.80 -13.42
C ILE A 21 -9.10 -11.95 -12.04
N ARG A 22 -10.27 -11.33 -11.81
CA ARG A 22 -10.98 -11.38 -10.52
C ARG A 22 -11.27 -12.81 -10.06
N ARG A 23 -11.55 -13.75 -10.96
CA ARG A 23 -11.82 -15.16 -10.60
C ARG A 23 -10.64 -15.86 -9.93
N GLN A 24 -9.42 -15.38 -10.16
CA GLN A 24 -8.21 -15.93 -9.53
C GLN A 24 -7.92 -15.30 -8.17
N MET A 25 -8.68 -14.27 -7.78
CA MET A 25 -8.41 -13.46 -6.60
C MET A 25 -9.35 -13.76 -5.45
N ASP A 26 -8.79 -13.88 -4.24
CA ASP A 26 -9.52 -13.70 -3.00
C ASP A 26 -9.65 -12.20 -2.71
N THR A 27 -10.82 -11.65 -3.00
CA THR A 27 -11.10 -10.21 -2.82
C THR A 27 -11.62 -9.88 -1.42
N THR A 28 -11.75 -10.85 -0.51
CA THR A 28 -12.29 -10.61 0.83
C THR A 28 -11.43 -9.63 1.63
N ILE A 29 -10.11 -9.67 1.43
CA ILE A 29 -9.16 -8.73 2.06
C ILE A 29 -9.41 -7.27 1.63
N LEU A 30 -9.99 -7.05 0.44
CA LEU A 30 -10.28 -5.71 -0.09
C LEU A 30 -11.64 -5.16 0.36
N THR A 31 -12.55 -6.04 0.81
CA THR A 31 -13.95 -5.68 1.10
C THR A 31 -14.35 -5.89 2.56
N ARG A 32 -13.54 -6.61 3.36
CA ARG A 32 -13.75 -6.79 4.81
C ARG A 32 -13.50 -5.52 5.65
N GLY A 33 -12.73 -4.59 5.09
CA GLY A 33 -12.29 -3.35 5.72
C GLY A 33 -11.92 -2.34 4.64
N ARG A 34 -11.00 -1.42 4.94
CA ARG A 34 -10.52 -0.43 3.98
C ARG A 34 -9.15 -0.82 3.43
N VAL A 35 -8.83 -0.33 2.24
CA VAL A 35 -7.44 -0.23 1.78
C VAL A 35 -6.90 1.12 2.26
N VAL A 36 -5.92 1.11 3.15
CA VAL A 36 -5.35 2.33 3.76
C VAL A 36 -3.95 2.53 3.20
N ILE A 37 -3.68 3.67 2.54
CA ILE A 37 -2.36 4.03 2.03
C ILE A 37 -1.83 5.17 2.89
N ILE A 38 -0.74 4.92 3.62
CA ILE A 38 -0.13 5.89 4.55
C ILE A 38 1.21 6.33 3.99
N GLY A 39 1.39 7.63 3.81
CA GLY A 39 2.53 8.23 3.12
C GLY A 39 2.34 8.21 1.60
N LEU A 40 2.46 9.38 0.99
CA LEU A 40 2.27 9.65 -0.43
C LEU A 40 3.47 10.42 -1.02
N GLY A 41 4.64 10.24 -0.40
CA GLY A 41 5.93 10.66 -0.91
C GLY A 41 6.46 9.75 -2.03
N GLY A 42 7.78 9.56 -2.09
CA GLY A 42 8.47 8.86 -3.17
C GLY A 42 7.90 7.48 -3.51
N ILE A 43 7.80 6.58 -2.52
CA ILE A 43 7.19 5.25 -2.70
C ILE A 43 5.67 5.38 -2.85
N GLY A 44 5.05 6.13 -1.94
CA GLY A 44 3.60 6.20 -1.77
C GLY A 44 2.85 6.69 -3.00
N LEU A 45 3.41 7.63 -3.75
CA LEU A 45 2.79 8.12 -4.97
C LEU A 45 2.70 7.05 -6.06
N PHE A 46 3.76 6.23 -6.23
CA PHE A 46 3.74 5.09 -7.16
C PHE A 46 2.74 4.02 -6.71
N VAL A 47 2.75 3.68 -5.41
CA VAL A 47 1.81 2.71 -4.83
C VAL A 47 0.36 3.17 -5.02
N ALA A 48 0.05 4.41 -4.64
CA ALA A 48 -1.31 4.95 -4.74
C ALA A 48 -1.82 4.91 -6.17
N ARG A 49 -1.03 5.33 -7.16
CA ARG A 49 -1.43 5.28 -8.56
C ARG A 49 -1.69 3.86 -9.04
N ALA A 50 -0.76 2.93 -8.79
CA ALA A 50 -0.91 1.55 -9.21
C ALA A 50 -2.12 0.87 -8.54
N VAL A 51 -2.25 1.02 -7.22
CA VAL A 51 -3.29 0.38 -6.41
C VAL A 51 -4.67 0.98 -6.71
N LEU A 52 -4.81 2.30 -6.80
CA LEU A 52 -6.09 2.92 -7.13
C LEU A 52 -6.57 2.51 -8.53
N THR A 53 -5.68 2.52 -9.53
CA THR A 53 -6.03 2.05 -10.88
C THR A 53 -6.42 0.56 -10.88
N PHE A 54 -5.67 -0.27 -10.17
CA PHE A 54 -5.97 -1.70 -10.02
C PHE A 54 -7.34 -1.93 -9.37
N LEU A 55 -7.59 -1.29 -8.21
CA LEU A 55 -8.84 -1.43 -7.47
C LEU A 55 -10.04 -0.91 -8.27
N ALA A 56 -9.89 0.19 -9.01
CA ALA A 56 -10.95 0.73 -9.84
C ALA A 56 -11.29 -0.19 -11.02
N GLY A 57 -10.29 -0.83 -11.63
CA GLY A 57 -10.52 -1.88 -12.62
C GLY A 57 -11.23 -3.10 -12.02
N LEU A 58 -10.81 -3.53 -10.84
CA LEU A 58 -11.40 -4.67 -10.13
C LEU A 58 -12.84 -4.39 -9.68
N ARG A 59 -13.12 -3.16 -9.22
CA ARG A 59 -14.44 -2.72 -8.75
C ARG A 59 -15.54 -2.94 -9.79
N GLN A 60 -15.22 -2.82 -11.07
CA GLN A 60 -16.15 -3.08 -12.18
C GLN A 60 -16.56 -4.55 -12.28
N ALA A 61 -15.72 -5.47 -11.78
CA ALA A 61 -16.00 -6.91 -11.75
C ALA A 61 -16.56 -7.39 -10.40
N LEU A 62 -16.61 -6.52 -9.37
CA LEU A 62 -17.19 -6.86 -8.07
C LEU A 62 -18.72 -6.69 -8.08
N PRO A 63 -19.45 -7.49 -7.27
CA PRO A 63 -20.88 -7.31 -7.05
C PRO A 63 -21.22 -5.87 -6.66
N ALA A 64 -22.38 -5.36 -7.09
CA ALA A 64 -22.77 -3.97 -6.88
C ALA A 64 -22.91 -3.61 -5.38
N ASP A 65 -23.23 -4.59 -4.53
CA ASP A 65 -23.35 -4.49 -3.08
C ASP A 65 -22.00 -4.57 -2.34
N GLN A 66 -20.91 -4.88 -3.04
CA GLN A 66 -19.56 -4.79 -2.50
C GLN A 66 -18.95 -3.42 -2.80
N GLU A 67 -18.59 -2.69 -1.75
CA GLU A 67 -17.87 -1.44 -1.84
C GLU A 67 -16.38 -1.68 -1.54
N VAL A 68 -15.51 -0.99 -2.28
CA VAL A 68 -14.08 -0.89 -1.95
C VAL A 68 -13.83 0.53 -1.46
N THR A 69 -13.55 0.66 -0.16
CA THR A 69 -13.19 1.94 0.46
C THR A 69 -11.67 2.07 0.51
N VAL A 70 -11.16 3.20 0.05
CA VAL A 70 -9.73 3.54 0.11
C VAL A 70 -9.55 4.79 0.95
N LEU A 71 -8.64 4.74 1.94
CA LEU A 71 -8.20 5.90 2.71
C LEU A 71 -6.77 6.25 2.30
N LEU A 72 -6.57 7.46 1.80
CA LEU A 72 -5.26 8.06 1.59
C LEU A 72 -4.90 8.91 2.82
N CYS A 73 -3.73 8.68 3.42
CA CYS A 73 -3.29 9.38 4.63
C CYS A 73 -1.91 9.99 4.42
N ASP A 74 -1.82 11.32 4.45
CA ASP A 74 -0.56 12.06 4.43
C ASP A 74 -0.77 13.46 5.02
N GLY A 75 0.08 13.85 5.97
CA GLY A 75 0.05 15.17 6.61
C GLY A 75 0.82 16.26 5.86
N ASP A 76 1.53 15.90 4.80
CA ASP A 76 2.44 16.77 4.08
C ASP A 76 1.80 17.39 2.82
N VAL A 77 2.44 18.44 2.32
CA VAL A 77 2.10 19.13 1.07
C VAL A 77 3.13 18.78 0.01
N PHE A 78 2.72 18.65 -1.25
CA PHE A 78 3.70 18.54 -2.32
C PHE A 78 4.45 19.87 -2.49
N GLU A 79 5.78 19.80 -2.59
CA GLU A 79 6.63 20.97 -2.80
C GLU A 79 7.43 20.87 -4.10
N PRO A 80 7.84 21.99 -4.73
CA PRO A 80 8.67 21.95 -5.94
C PRO A 80 9.95 21.11 -5.81
N GLY A 81 10.55 21.06 -4.60
CA GLY A 81 11.71 20.23 -4.31
C GLY A 81 11.46 18.73 -4.42
N ASN A 82 10.20 18.28 -4.45
CA ASN A 82 9.84 16.88 -4.59
C ASN A 82 9.92 16.37 -6.05
N SER A 83 9.92 17.26 -7.04
CA SER A 83 9.74 16.91 -8.46
C SER A 83 10.86 16.06 -9.08
N TYR A 84 12.04 15.99 -8.46
CA TYR A 84 13.12 15.15 -8.99
C TYR A 84 12.87 13.64 -8.82
N ARG A 85 11.99 13.26 -7.88
CA ARG A 85 11.70 11.86 -7.52
C ARG A 85 10.22 11.50 -7.50
N MET A 86 9.33 12.44 -7.82
CA MET A 86 7.88 12.29 -7.77
C MET A 86 7.23 13.02 -8.95
N ASP A 87 6.21 12.39 -9.54
CA ASP A 87 5.37 13.01 -10.58
C ASP A 87 4.17 13.71 -9.92
N ILE A 88 4.40 14.94 -9.48
CA ILE A 88 3.49 15.69 -8.60
C ILE A 88 2.20 16.09 -9.35
N PRO A 89 1.01 15.74 -8.83
CA PRO A 89 -0.26 16.13 -9.44
C PRO A 89 -0.64 17.60 -9.22
N ASP A 90 -0.44 18.11 -7.99
CA ASP A 90 -0.75 19.48 -7.58
C ASP A 90 0.06 19.82 -6.31
N PHE A 91 0.30 21.10 -6.02
CA PHE A 91 1.04 21.60 -4.85
C PHE A 91 0.10 21.89 -3.66
N ILE A 92 -0.77 20.94 -3.34
CA ILE A 92 -1.65 20.94 -2.17
C ILE A 92 -1.29 19.75 -1.25
N ASN A 93 -2.08 19.48 -0.21
CA ASN A 93 -1.89 18.28 0.61
C ASN A 93 -1.83 17.02 -0.27
N LYS A 94 -0.85 16.13 -0.02
CA LYS A 94 -0.57 15.01 -0.90
C LYS A 94 -1.75 14.06 -1.06
N ALA A 95 -2.50 13.80 0.00
CA ALA A 95 -3.69 12.93 -0.05
C ALA A 95 -4.79 13.53 -0.92
N GLU A 96 -5.05 14.82 -0.77
CA GLU A 96 -6.03 15.54 -1.58
C GLU A 96 -5.59 15.64 -3.05
N ALA A 97 -4.32 15.95 -3.32
CA ALA A 97 -3.80 16.08 -4.67
C ALA A 97 -3.88 14.76 -5.44
N VAL A 98 -3.49 13.65 -4.81
CA VAL A 98 -3.57 12.31 -5.42
C VAL A 98 -5.03 11.88 -5.63
N ALA A 99 -5.90 12.12 -4.64
CA ALA A 99 -7.32 11.79 -4.77
C ALA A 99 -8.00 12.61 -5.87
N GLY A 100 -7.73 13.92 -5.93
CA GLY A 100 -8.27 14.83 -6.93
C GLY A 100 -7.86 14.44 -8.35
N GLU A 101 -6.55 14.20 -8.58
CA GLU A 101 -6.06 13.72 -9.87
C GLU A 101 -6.73 12.40 -10.27
N PHE A 102 -6.84 11.46 -9.33
CA PHE A 102 -7.43 10.16 -9.61
C PHE A 102 -8.91 10.28 -9.99
N LEU A 103 -9.70 11.00 -9.20
CA LEU A 103 -11.14 11.18 -9.43
C LEU A 103 -11.41 11.94 -10.72
N GLN A 104 -10.61 12.97 -11.06
CA GLN A 104 -10.76 13.68 -12.33
C GLN A 104 -10.68 12.75 -13.56
N ARG A 105 -9.88 11.68 -13.47
CA ARG A 105 -9.70 10.69 -14.55
C ARG A 105 -10.64 9.49 -14.44
N ASN A 106 -11.16 9.19 -13.25
CA ASN A 106 -11.77 7.89 -12.91
C ASN A 106 -13.08 7.98 -12.12
N ASP A 107 -13.75 9.14 -12.08
CA ASP A 107 -14.95 9.38 -11.25
C ASP A 107 -16.05 8.31 -11.42
N SER A 108 -16.17 7.73 -12.62
CA SER A 108 -17.15 6.69 -12.93
C SER A 108 -16.80 5.28 -12.41
N LEU A 109 -15.61 5.07 -11.84
CA LEU A 109 -15.13 3.73 -11.52
C LEU A 109 -15.57 3.21 -10.13
N GLY A 110 -16.24 4.04 -9.33
CA GLY A 110 -17.02 3.58 -8.17
C GLY A 110 -16.21 3.19 -6.94
N LEU A 111 -14.98 3.69 -6.79
CA LEU A 111 -14.22 3.59 -5.54
C LEU A 111 -14.71 4.61 -4.52
N ASN A 112 -14.86 4.17 -3.26
CA ASN A 112 -15.15 5.08 -2.16
C ASN A 112 -13.82 5.63 -1.60
N LEU A 113 -13.35 6.74 -2.18
CA LEU A 113 -12.09 7.37 -1.81
C LEU A 113 -12.28 8.39 -0.67
N ARG A 114 -11.36 8.37 0.29
CA ARG A 114 -11.31 9.26 1.46
C ARG A 114 -9.87 9.73 1.70
N CYS A 115 -9.74 10.91 2.31
CA CYS A 115 -8.45 11.48 2.68
C CYS A 115 -8.39 11.74 4.19
N ALA A 116 -7.25 11.45 4.80
CA ALA A 116 -6.82 11.94 6.10
C ALA A 116 -5.59 12.83 5.88
N VAL A 117 -5.76 14.13 6.07
CA VAL A 117 -4.77 15.17 5.70
C VAL A 117 -3.83 15.51 6.87
N GLU A 118 -3.60 14.54 7.75
CA GLU A 118 -2.80 14.68 8.96
C GLU A 118 -1.73 13.59 9.03
N TYR A 119 -0.63 13.86 9.72
CA TYR A 119 0.36 12.83 10.05
C TYR A 119 -0.25 11.84 11.04
N VAL A 120 0.09 10.56 10.87
CA VAL A 120 -0.32 9.53 11.82
C VAL A 120 0.54 9.60 13.09
N ASN A 121 -0.10 9.53 14.25
CA ASN A 121 0.53 9.64 15.56
C ASN A 121 -0.22 8.79 16.60
N ASP A 122 0.27 8.77 17.84
CA ASP A 122 -0.30 7.96 18.93
C ASP A 122 -1.77 8.28 19.24
N THR A 123 -2.23 9.49 18.91
CA THR A 123 -3.58 9.96 19.23
C THR A 123 -4.62 9.64 18.16
N ASN A 124 -4.18 9.46 16.91
CA ASN A 124 -5.07 9.22 15.77
C ASN A 124 -4.89 7.83 15.11
N VAL A 125 -3.87 7.05 15.49
CA VAL A 125 -3.60 5.73 14.87
C VAL A 125 -4.78 4.76 14.92
N ASP A 126 -5.54 4.74 16.02
CA ASP A 126 -6.76 3.93 16.17
C ASP A 126 -7.89 4.35 15.20
N GLN A 127 -7.84 5.59 14.67
CA GLN A 127 -8.79 6.13 13.69
C GLN A 127 -8.32 5.90 12.24
N ILE A 128 -7.01 5.97 12.02
CA ILE A 128 -6.39 5.75 10.71
C ILE A 128 -6.40 4.26 10.35
N VAL A 129 -5.96 3.38 11.26
CA VAL A 129 -5.88 1.92 11.04
C VAL A 129 -6.86 1.19 11.95
N LYS A 130 -7.79 0.44 11.34
CA LYS A 130 -8.90 -0.24 12.01
C LYS A 130 -8.88 -1.75 11.73
N GLU A 131 -9.69 -2.45 12.52
CA GLU A 131 -9.97 -3.88 12.34
C GLU A 131 -10.39 -4.19 10.90
N GLY A 132 -9.76 -5.20 10.31
CA GLY A 132 -10.03 -5.69 8.95
C GLY A 132 -9.24 -4.97 7.85
N ASP A 133 -8.60 -3.84 8.13
CA ASP A 133 -7.91 -3.04 7.10
C ASP A 133 -6.75 -3.81 6.44
N LEU A 134 -6.52 -3.44 5.18
CA LEU A 134 -5.29 -3.69 4.44
C LEU A 134 -4.51 -2.38 4.39
N VAL A 135 -3.37 -2.32 5.07
CA VAL A 135 -2.53 -1.13 5.20
C VAL A 135 -1.32 -1.24 4.27
N LEU A 136 -1.12 -0.23 3.43
CA LEU A 136 0.04 0.01 2.59
C LEU A 136 0.82 1.18 3.19
N LEU A 137 1.79 0.87 4.05
CA LEU A 137 2.62 1.86 4.72
C LEU A 137 3.83 2.19 3.85
N CYS A 138 3.81 3.39 3.27
CA CYS A 138 4.82 3.88 2.32
C CYS A 138 5.70 4.97 2.95
N CYS A 139 5.79 4.99 4.29
CA CYS A 139 6.68 5.85 5.05
C CYS A 139 8.07 5.21 5.17
N ASP A 140 9.10 6.02 4.96
CA ASP A 140 10.51 5.63 5.00
C ASP A 140 11.18 5.89 6.36
N ASN A 141 10.59 6.68 7.25
CA ASN A 141 11.09 6.88 8.61
C ASN A 141 10.71 5.73 9.55
N HIS A 142 11.64 5.33 10.40
CA HIS A 142 11.52 4.20 11.30
C HIS A 142 10.50 4.46 12.40
N ALA A 143 10.39 5.67 12.94
CA ALA A 143 9.44 6.03 14.00
C ALA A 143 7.97 5.78 13.59
N THR A 144 7.57 6.19 12.38
CA THR A 144 6.22 5.94 11.86
C THR A 144 6.00 4.44 11.58
N ARG A 145 7.02 3.75 11.05
CA ARG A 145 6.97 2.29 10.84
C ARG A 145 6.78 1.55 12.17
N GLY A 146 7.49 1.98 13.22
CA GLY A 146 7.37 1.44 14.57
C GLY A 146 5.97 1.64 15.15
N LEU A 147 5.43 2.85 15.07
CA LEU A 147 4.06 3.17 15.52
C LEU A 147 3.01 2.27 14.86
N ILE A 148 3.00 2.21 13.53
CA ILE A 148 2.00 1.44 12.78
C ILE A 148 2.19 -0.06 13.00
N GLY A 149 3.44 -0.54 13.03
CA GLY A 149 3.78 -1.92 13.33
C GLY A 149 3.26 -2.34 14.70
N ALA A 150 3.54 -1.56 15.74
CA ALA A 150 3.10 -1.81 17.10
C ALA A 150 1.57 -1.77 17.24
N HIS A 151 0.89 -0.86 16.55
CA HIS A 151 -0.58 -0.84 16.54
C HIS A 151 -1.17 -2.10 15.90
N CYS A 152 -0.58 -2.58 14.81
CA CYS A 152 -1.03 -3.80 14.13
C CYS A 152 -0.74 -5.09 14.92
N SER A 153 0.37 -5.14 15.66
CA SER A 153 0.81 -6.32 16.42
C SER A 153 0.45 -6.35 17.90
N GLY A 154 0.09 -5.20 18.47
CA GLY A 154 -0.18 -5.02 19.91
C GLY A 154 -1.45 -5.70 20.44
N GLY A 155 -2.14 -6.51 19.63
CA GLY A 155 -3.27 -7.34 20.06
C GLY A 155 -4.63 -6.63 20.16
N LYS A 156 -4.70 -5.31 19.89
CA LYS A 156 -5.98 -4.58 19.76
C LYS A 156 -6.78 -5.03 18.54
N LEU A 157 -6.09 -5.32 17.44
CA LEU A 157 -6.67 -5.80 16.19
C LEU A 157 -6.60 -7.32 16.14
N ARG A 158 -7.68 -7.96 15.67
CA ARG A 158 -7.73 -9.42 15.43
C ARG A 158 -7.39 -9.75 13.98
N ASN A 159 -7.76 -8.89 13.05
CA ASN A 159 -7.52 -9.05 11.63
C ASN A 159 -6.95 -7.75 11.08
N VAL A 160 -5.74 -7.81 10.53
CA VAL A 160 -5.11 -6.69 9.84
C VAL A 160 -4.03 -7.24 8.91
N VAL A 161 -3.85 -6.59 7.77
CA VAL A 161 -2.67 -6.81 6.93
C VAL A 161 -1.92 -5.50 6.82
N LEU A 162 -0.61 -5.54 7.00
CA LEU A 162 0.29 -4.42 6.84
C LEU A 162 1.38 -4.81 5.85
N ILE A 163 1.47 -4.07 4.76
CA ILE A 163 2.57 -4.11 3.81
C ILE A 163 3.34 -2.80 3.99
N SER A 164 4.55 -2.87 4.54
CA SER A 164 5.40 -1.70 4.81
C SER A 164 6.57 -1.70 3.84
N GLY A 165 6.68 -0.65 3.03
CA GLY A 165 7.82 -0.41 2.17
C GLY A 165 8.70 0.71 2.70
N GLY A 166 10.01 0.52 2.67
CA GLY A 166 10.99 1.56 2.98
C GLY A 166 12.22 1.40 2.09
N ASN A 167 13.01 2.46 1.96
CA ASN A 167 14.23 2.46 1.17
C ASN A 167 15.29 3.40 1.75
N ASP A 168 16.53 3.11 1.39
CA ASP A 168 17.67 3.90 1.81
C ASP A 168 17.69 5.25 1.09
N GLY A 169 18.13 6.26 1.84
CA GLY A 169 18.52 7.54 1.27
C GLY A 169 19.90 7.48 0.59
N VAL A 170 20.21 8.54 -0.13
CA VAL A 170 21.52 8.82 -0.70
C VAL A 170 22.25 9.74 0.27
N ASP A 171 23.30 9.22 0.90
CA ASP A 171 24.13 9.95 1.88
C ASP A 171 25.59 9.45 1.84
N GLU A 172 26.47 10.03 2.65
CA GLU A 172 27.87 9.59 2.79
C GLU A 172 27.95 8.11 3.20
N GLY A 173 28.31 7.26 2.23
CA GLY A 173 28.42 5.81 2.42
C GLY A 173 27.16 5.02 2.06
N GLN A 174 26.03 5.66 1.76
CA GLN A 174 24.80 5.03 1.30
C GLN A 174 24.45 5.45 -0.12
N ARG A 175 24.28 4.47 -1.01
CA ARG A 175 23.97 4.73 -2.43
C ARG A 175 22.48 4.96 -2.68
N GLY A 176 21.62 4.71 -1.69
CA GLY A 176 20.17 4.73 -1.84
C GLY A 176 19.62 3.67 -2.80
N SER A 177 20.37 2.57 -3.03
CA SER A 177 19.96 1.49 -3.95
C SER A 177 19.10 0.41 -3.30
N TYR A 178 19.18 0.30 -1.98
CA TYR A 178 18.51 -0.75 -1.22
C TYR A 178 17.09 -0.34 -0.83
N ALA A 179 16.19 -1.30 -0.81
CA ALA A 179 14.88 -1.16 -0.20
C ALA A 179 14.42 -2.48 0.42
N ASN A 180 13.40 -2.39 1.26
CA ASN A 180 12.71 -3.55 1.77
C ASN A 180 11.19 -3.38 1.78
N VAL A 181 10.49 -4.50 1.65
CA VAL A 181 9.04 -4.59 1.80
C VAL A 181 8.71 -5.68 2.79
N GLN A 182 8.22 -5.31 3.96
CA GLN A 182 7.81 -6.22 5.00
C GLN A 182 6.30 -6.45 4.96
N VAL A 183 5.87 -7.67 5.24
CA VAL A 183 4.46 -8.06 5.22
C VAL A 183 4.10 -8.70 6.54
N TYR A 184 3.27 -8.00 7.30
CA TYR A 184 2.68 -8.47 8.54
C TYR A 184 1.21 -8.84 8.33
N VAL A 185 0.84 -10.07 8.69
CA VAL A 185 -0.52 -10.60 8.57
C VAL A 185 -0.96 -11.11 9.94
N ARG A 186 -2.04 -10.52 10.45
CA ARG A 186 -2.77 -11.04 11.62
C ARG A 186 -4.14 -11.50 11.19
N ALA A 187 -4.53 -12.70 11.60
CA ALA A 187 -5.84 -13.28 11.33
C ALA A 187 -6.40 -13.93 12.59
N GLU A 188 -7.66 -13.62 12.89
CA GLU A 188 -8.41 -14.14 14.03
C GLU A 188 -7.76 -13.92 15.41
N GLY A 189 -6.80 -12.99 15.50
CA GLY A 189 -6.01 -12.69 16.69
C GLY A 189 -4.65 -13.40 16.76
N ALA A 190 -4.25 -14.15 15.73
CA ALA A 190 -2.95 -14.80 15.64
C ALA A 190 -2.08 -14.18 14.53
N ASP A 191 -0.78 -14.08 14.81
CA ASP A 191 0.21 -13.55 13.86
C ASP A 191 0.65 -14.67 12.93
N LEU A 192 0.45 -14.46 11.63
CA LEU A 192 0.80 -15.42 10.57
C LEU A 192 2.15 -15.12 9.94
N THR A 193 2.61 -13.87 10.05
CA THR A 193 3.96 -13.42 9.69
C THR A 193 4.55 -12.54 10.78
N ALA A 194 5.85 -12.31 10.73
CA ALA A 194 6.60 -11.61 11.76
C ALA A 194 6.26 -10.11 11.82
N PRO A 195 6.23 -9.51 13.01
CA PRO A 195 6.10 -8.06 13.16
C PRO A 195 7.32 -7.33 12.59
N LEU A 196 7.16 -6.04 12.26
CA LEU A 196 8.18 -5.27 11.54
C LEU A 196 9.51 -5.15 12.28
N ASP A 197 9.47 -5.07 13.60
CA ASP A 197 10.61 -4.95 14.50
C ASP A 197 11.44 -6.23 14.62
N ARG A 198 10.98 -7.35 14.04
CA ARG A 198 11.67 -8.64 14.13
C ARG A 198 13.04 -8.64 13.46
N PHE A 199 13.17 -7.97 12.31
CA PHE A 199 14.41 -7.89 11.50
C PHE A 199 15.11 -6.55 11.55
N HIS A 200 14.41 -5.53 12.04
CA HIS A 200 14.86 -4.14 11.99
C HIS A 200 14.85 -3.55 13.40
N PRO A 201 15.94 -3.73 14.18
CA PRO A 201 16.11 -3.06 15.46
C PRO A 201 15.92 -1.54 15.37
N GLU A 202 16.27 -0.95 14.23
CA GLU A 202 16.07 0.46 13.92
C GLU A 202 14.58 0.86 13.89
N ILE A 203 13.66 -0.06 13.59
CA ILE A 203 12.21 0.15 13.71
C ILE A 203 11.73 -0.07 15.15
N ALA A 204 12.33 -1.01 15.87
CA ALA A 204 12.02 -1.27 17.29
C ALA A 204 12.44 -0.10 18.19
N HIS A 205 13.56 0.54 17.84
CA HIS A 205 14.22 1.61 18.57
C HIS A 205 14.63 2.72 17.57
N PRO A 206 13.66 3.48 17.06
CA PRO A 206 13.92 4.52 16.08
C PRO A 206 14.81 5.62 16.67
N GLU A 207 15.84 5.99 15.90
CA GLU A 207 16.68 7.17 16.17
C GLU A 207 16.14 8.43 15.50
N ASP A 208 15.21 8.27 14.55
CA ASP A 208 14.50 9.36 13.91
C ASP A 208 13.23 9.75 14.67
N HIS A 209 12.67 10.90 14.31
CA HIS A 209 11.43 11.43 14.88
C HIS A 209 10.28 11.32 13.89
N ARG A 210 9.05 11.20 14.40
CA ARG A 210 7.90 11.29 13.51
C ARG A 210 7.72 12.72 12.99
N PRO A 211 7.15 12.91 11.79
CA PRO A 211 6.93 14.25 11.25
C PRO A 211 6.08 15.17 12.14
N ASP A 212 5.14 14.64 12.91
CA ASP A 212 4.31 15.43 13.83
C ASP A 212 5.06 15.97 15.07
N GLU A 213 6.27 15.45 15.31
CA GLU A 213 7.13 15.82 16.44
C GLU A 213 8.17 16.90 16.05
N LEU A 214 8.31 17.17 14.75
CA LEU A 214 9.30 18.08 14.19
C LEU A 214 8.73 19.48 13.94
N GLY A 215 9.57 20.50 14.12
CA GLY A 215 9.25 21.86 13.66
C GLY A 215 9.28 21.95 12.12
N CYS A 216 8.65 22.98 11.54
CA CYS A 216 8.62 23.16 10.08
C CYS A 216 10.02 23.19 9.43
N ASP A 217 10.99 23.86 10.08
CA ASP A 217 12.36 23.96 9.56
C ASP A 217 13.10 22.60 9.64
N GLU A 218 12.78 21.79 10.65
CA GLU A 218 13.36 20.46 10.85
C GLU A 218 12.77 19.45 9.85
N LEU A 219 11.48 19.57 9.53
CA LEU A 219 10.82 18.74 8.50
C LEU A 219 11.47 18.88 7.13
N VAL A 220 11.80 20.11 6.72
CA VAL A 220 12.49 20.37 5.45
C VAL A 220 13.91 19.77 5.45
N ALA A 221 14.60 19.82 6.60
CA ALA A 221 15.95 19.31 6.75
C ALA A 221 16.03 17.77 6.95
N ALA A 222 14.97 17.14 7.44
CA ALA A 222 14.94 15.71 7.76
C ALA A 222 14.91 14.80 6.52
N GLY A 223 14.59 15.34 5.34
CA GLY A 223 14.48 14.56 4.11
C GLY A 223 15.84 14.16 3.53
N VAL A 224 16.24 12.90 3.69
CA VAL A 224 17.39 12.34 2.96
C VAL A 224 17.02 12.15 1.48
N PRO A 225 17.85 12.59 0.51
CA PRO A 225 17.56 12.40 -0.90
C PRO A 225 17.35 10.92 -1.26
N GLN A 226 16.45 10.62 -2.18
CA GLN A 226 16.16 9.22 -2.57
C GLN A 226 16.20 9.04 -4.08
N LEU A 227 16.67 7.88 -4.53
CA LEU A 227 16.61 7.52 -5.95
C LEU A 227 15.17 7.16 -6.35
N ILE A 228 14.70 7.75 -7.44
CA ILE A 228 13.38 7.44 -8.01
C ILE A 228 13.24 5.96 -8.40
N PHE A 229 14.32 5.33 -8.87
CA PHE A 229 14.30 3.91 -9.24
C PHE A 229 14.12 3.00 -8.02
N THR A 230 14.73 3.35 -6.90
CA THR A 230 14.55 2.62 -5.63
C THR A 230 13.14 2.80 -5.09
N ASN A 231 12.58 4.02 -5.15
CA ASN A 231 11.17 4.27 -4.81
C ASN A 231 10.22 3.41 -5.65
N LEU A 232 10.45 3.36 -6.97
CA LEU A 232 9.64 2.56 -7.89
C LEU A 232 9.79 1.06 -7.64
N ALA A 233 11.01 0.59 -7.36
CA ALA A 233 11.27 -0.82 -7.06
C ALA A 233 10.58 -1.26 -5.75
N ALA A 234 10.65 -0.44 -4.70
CA ALA A 234 9.92 -0.66 -3.46
C ALA A 234 8.40 -0.69 -3.69
N ALA A 235 7.86 0.31 -4.42
CA ALA A 235 6.44 0.36 -4.76
C ALA A 235 5.98 -0.87 -5.57
N SER A 236 6.80 -1.33 -6.51
CA SER A 236 6.54 -2.55 -7.28
C SER A 236 6.53 -3.79 -6.37
N ALA A 237 7.48 -3.91 -5.46
CA ALA A 237 7.53 -5.00 -4.49
C ALA A 237 6.31 -4.99 -3.54
N MET A 238 5.83 -3.82 -3.10
CA MET A 238 4.59 -3.69 -2.33
C MET A 238 3.37 -4.15 -3.13
N CYS A 239 3.28 -3.78 -4.41
CA CYS A 239 2.22 -4.25 -5.30
C CYS A 239 2.29 -5.78 -5.52
N ASN A 240 3.49 -6.35 -5.60
CA ASN A 240 3.69 -7.79 -5.70
C ASN A 240 3.25 -8.52 -4.42
N ALA A 241 3.51 -7.94 -3.24
CA ALA A 241 3.01 -8.45 -1.97
C ALA A 241 1.48 -8.46 -1.92
N LEU A 242 0.85 -7.37 -2.34
CA LEU A 242 -0.61 -7.29 -2.49
C LEU A 242 -1.13 -8.35 -3.45
N ALA A 243 -0.52 -8.48 -4.63
CA ALA A 243 -0.92 -9.47 -5.62
C ALA A 243 -0.80 -10.91 -5.08
N ARG A 244 0.24 -11.22 -4.30
CA ARG A 244 0.41 -12.53 -3.65
C ARG A 244 -0.66 -12.79 -2.59
N LEU A 245 -1.07 -11.78 -1.83
CA LEU A 245 -2.17 -11.92 -0.86
C LEU A 245 -3.52 -12.16 -1.54
N LEU A 246 -3.75 -11.50 -2.68
CA LEU A 246 -4.97 -11.70 -3.47
C LEU A 246 -4.96 -13.02 -4.23
N MET A 247 -3.79 -13.50 -4.66
CA MET A 247 -3.63 -14.74 -5.43
C MET A 247 -2.61 -15.65 -4.73
N PRO A 248 -2.93 -16.17 -3.53
CA PRO A 248 -2.00 -16.95 -2.75
C PRO A 248 -1.65 -18.25 -3.49
N PRO A 249 -0.36 -18.56 -3.72
CA PRO A 249 0.01 -19.84 -4.29
C PRO A 249 -0.47 -20.98 -3.39
N ALA A 250 -1.07 -22.01 -3.99
CA ALA A 250 -1.64 -23.12 -3.26
C ALA A 250 -0.61 -23.75 -2.29
N GLY A 251 -1.00 -23.88 -1.01
CA GLY A 251 -0.16 -24.47 0.03
C GLY A 251 1.02 -23.60 0.49
N GLN A 252 1.17 -22.37 -0.02
CA GLN A 252 2.25 -21.49 0.41
C GLN A 252 1.75 -20.38 1.34
N ARG A 253 2.57 -20.09 2.35
CA ARG A 253 2.36 -18.93 3.22
C ARG A 253 2.85 -17.64 2.55
N MET A 254 2.43 -16.52 3.12
CA MET A 254 3.01 -15.21 2.82
C MET A 254 4.47 -15.17 3.31
N TYR A 255 5.37 -14.53 2.56
CA TYR A 255 6.70 -14.22 3.04
C TYR A 255 6.63 -13.08 4.08
N ASP A 256 7.64 -12.95 4.91
CA ASP A 256 7.71 -11.89 5.94
C ASP A 256 8.31 -10.61 5.37
N GLU A 257 9.26 -10.71 4.44
CA GLU A 257 9.97 -9.58 3.86
C GLU A 257 10.42 -9.88 2.42
N VAL A 258 10.59 -8.84 1.61
CA VAL A 258 11.42 -8.85 0.40
C VAL A 258 12.49 -7.78 0.54
N ALA A 259 13.75 -8.19 0.45
CA ALA A 259 14.90 -7.30 0.32
C ALA A 259 15.25 -7.09 -1.16
N LEU A 260 15.58 -5.86 -1.56
CA LEU A 260 15.90 -5.54 -2.95
C LEU A 260 17.04 -4.53 -3.08
N ASP A 261 17.82 -4.66 -4.15
CA ASP A 261 18.83 -3.68 -4.56
C ASP A 261 18.72 -3.43 -6.07
N VAL A 262 18.51 -2.18 -6.44
CA VAL A 262 18.27 -1.78 -7.85
C VAL A 262 19.53 -1.75 -8.71
N ILE A 263 20.72 -1.70 -8.10
CA ILE A 263 22.00 -1.74 -8.82
C ILE A 263 22.40 -3.19 -9.08
N GLU A 264 22.24 -4.06 -8.09
CA GLU A 264 22.55 -5.49 -8.19
C GLU A 264 21.42 -6.28 -8.89
N ALA A 265 20.28 -5.63 -9.15
CA ALA A 265 19.08 -6.23 -9.74
C ALA A 265 18.56 -7.45 -8.95
N VAL A 266 18.62 -7.36 -7.61
CA VAL A 266 18.20 -8.41 -6.69
C VAL A 266 16.83 -8.07 -6.10
N SER A 267 15.96 -9.07 -6.00
CA SER A 267 14.71 -9.01 -5.25
C SER A 267 14.46 -10.39 -4.63
N GLN A 268 14.68 -10.50 -3.32
CA GLN A 268 14.69 -11.77 -2.60
C GLN A 268 13.68 -11.78 -1.44
N PRO A 269 12.65 -12.63 -1.51
CA PRO A 269 11.77 -12.89 -0.37
C PRO A 269 12.47 -13.67 0.75
N HIS A 270 12.11 -13.36 1.99
CA HIS A 270 12.54 -13.99 3.23
C HIS A 270 11.33 -14.60 3.97
N TRP A 271 11.45 -15.85 4.42
CA TRP A 271 10.39 -16.62 5.07
C TRP A 271 10.85 -17.10 6.45
N ILE A 272 10.62 -16.28 7.45
CA ILE A 272 11.13 -16.47 8.80
C ILE A 272 10.04 -17.02 9.71
N SER A 273 8.77 -16.70 9.45
CA SER A 273 7.62 -17.38 10.07
C SER A 273 7.40 -18.80 9.51
N GLY A 274 8.29 -19.27 8.63
CA GLY A 274 8.49 -20.68 8.25
C GLY A 274 8.76 -20.88 6.75
N PRO A 275 9.61 -21.86 6.36
CA PRO A 275 9.94 -22.13 4.95
C PRO A 275 8.76 -22.69 4.15
N GLN A 276 8.87 -22.59 2.81
CA GLN A 276 7.98 -23.20 1.81
C GLN A 276 8.03 -24.74 1.90
N GLU A 277 6.93 -25.38 2.33
CA GLU A 277 6.38 -26.67 1.86
C GLU A 277 5.32 -27.19 2.86
N CYS A 278 4.23 -27.75 2.33
CA CYS A 278 3.40 -28.75 3.01
C CYS A 278 3.94 -30.14 2.65
#